data_AF-A0A2P2IE39-F1
#
_entry.id   AF-A0A2P2IE39-F1
#
_cell.length_a   1.000
_cell.length_b   1.000
_cell.length_c   1.000
_cell.angle_alpha   90.00
_cell.angle_beta   90.00
_cell.angle_gamma   90.00
#
_symmetry.space_group_name_H-M   'P 1'
#
loop_
_entity.id
_entity.type
_entity.pdbx_description
1 polymer ?
#
loop_
_entity_poly.entity_id
_entity_poly.type
_entity_poly.pdbx_seq_one_letter_code
_entity_poly.pdbx_strand_id
1 'polypeptide(L)'
;AGIMLEVALDSDIDVEIVPGITASNAGASVVGAPIMHDHATISLSDLLTDWELITKRIDLASQGDFVISYYNPKSFSRTTQIIEAREIMLRHKSKDTPVA
;
A
#
# COMPACT_ATOMS: atom_id res chain seq x y z
N ALA A 1 -6.63 2.49 12.44
CA ALA A 1 -6.78 2.50 13.91
C ALA A 1 -6.38 1.18 14.60
N GLY A 2 -5.84 0.18 13.88
CA GLY A 2 -5.64 -1.18 14.42
C GLY A 2 -4.93 -1.25 15.78
N ILE A 3 -3.67 -0.81 15.86
CA ILE A 3 -2.90 -0.92 17.12
C ILE A 3 -3.47 -0.07 18.27
N MET A 4 -4.07 1.08 17.97
CA MET A 4 -4.69 1.93 18.99
C MET A 4 -5.95 1.30 19.57
N LEU A 5 -6.77 0.65 18.73
CA LEU A 5 -7.92 -0.12 19.20
C LEU A 5 -7.47 -1.33 20.00
N GLU A 6 -6.44 -2.04 19.52
CA GLU A 6 -5.90 -3.23 20.21
C GLU A 6 -5.41 -2.89 21.62
N VAL A 7 -4.68 -1.78 21.78
CA VAL A 7 -4.23 -1.30 23.09
C VAL A 7 -5.40 -0.80 23.96
N ALA A 8 -6.41 -0.17 23.37
CA ALA A 8 -7.55 0.37 24.11
C ALA A 8 -8.52 -0.70 24.61
N LEU A 9 -8.57 -1.89 23.99
CA LEU A 9 -9.45 -3.00 24.40
C LEU A 9 -9.25 -3.41 25.87
N ASP A 10 -8.04 -3.27 26.39
CA ASP A 10 -7.70 -3.60 27.79
C ASP A 10 -7.81 -2.39 28.73
N SER A 11 -8.54 -1.34 28.33
CA SER A 11 -8.68 -0.09 29.08
C SER A 11 -10.12 0.43 29.10
N ASP A 12 -10.45 1.31 30.06
CA ASP A 12 -11.74 2.02 30.12
C ASP A 12 -11.79 3.27 29.21
N ILE A 13 -10.87 3.37 28.24
CA ILE A 13 -10.78 4.54 27.34
C ILE A 13 -11.79 4.39 26.19
N ASP A 14 -12.65 5.39 26.02
CA ASP A 14 -13.54 5.47 24.86
C ASP A 14 -12.75 5.91 23.61
N VAL A 15 -12.93 5.18 22.51
CA VAL A 15 -12.20 5.41 21.25
C VAL A 15 -13.19 5.64 20.11
N GLU A 16 -13.14 6.85 19.56
CA GLU A 16 -13.89 7.22 18.36
C GLU A 16 -13.01 7.17 17.11
N ILE A 17 -13.50 6.55 16.03
CA ILE A 17 -12.84 6.54 14.73
C ILE A 17 -13.55 7.54 13.82
N VAL A 18 -12.89 8.67 13.54
CA VAL A 18 -13.38 9.65 12.56
C VAL A 18 -12.83 9.29 11.17
N PRO A 19 -13.68 8.93 10.19
CA PRO A 19 -13.21 8.57 8.85
C PRO A 19 -12.72 9.79 8.06
N GLY A 20 -11.87 9.56 7.07
CA GLY A 20 -11.34 10.60 6.19
C GLY A 20 -10.95 10.07 4.81
N ILE A 21 -10.66 10.99 3.88
CA ILE A 21 -10.22 10.64 2.53
C ILE A 21 -8.77 10.16 2.61
N THR A 22 -8.55 8.92 2.20
CA THR A 22 -7.20 8.33 2.17
C THR A 22 -6.39 8.85 0.98
N ALA A 23 -5.06 8.84 1.09
CA ALA A 23 -4.15 9.34 0.06
C ALA A 23 -4.33 8.66 -1.31
N SER A 24 -4.73 7.38 -1.36
CA SER A 24 -5.03 6.65 -2.60
C SER A 24 -6.19 7.30 -3.35
N ASN A 25 -7.35 7.51 -2.71
CA ASN A 25 -8.49 8.18 -3.34
C ASN A 25 -8.19 9.65 -3.66
N ALA A 26 -7.49 10.35 -2.77
CA ALA A 26 -7.10 11.74 -3.01
C ALA A 26 -6.17 11.84 -4.24
N GLY A 27 -5.14 11.00 -4.33
CA GLY A 27 -4.23 10.95 -5.47
C GLY A 27 -4.94 10.54 -6.76
N ALA A 28 -5.80 9.50 -6.69
CA ALA A 28 -6.60 9.06 -7.82
C ALA A 28 -7.45 10.18 -8.42
N SER A 29 -8.05 11.02 -7.59
CA SER A 29 -8.87 12.16 -8.06
C SER A 29 -8.10 13.18 -8.91
N VAL A 30 -6.77 13.24 -8.76
CA VAL A 30 -5.90 14.14 -9.53
C VAL A 30 -5.48 13.51 -10.87
N VAL A 31 -5.31 12.20 -10.91
CA VAL A 31 -4.78 11.48 -12.08
C VAL A 31 -5.87 10.81 -12.94
N GLY A 32 -7.14 10.96 -12.56
CA GLY A 32 -8.30 10.46 -13.29
C GLY A 32 -9.06 9.37 -12.52
N ALA A 33 -9.03 8.13 -13.04
CA ALA A 33 -9.73 6.99 -12.43
C ALA A 33 -8.83 5.75 -12.27
N PRO A 34 -7.59 5.87 -11.74
CA PRO A 34 -6.64 4.76 -11.72
C PRO A 34 -7.08 3.58 -10.84
N ILE A 35 -7.89 3.81 -9.81
CA ILE A 35 -8.35 2.80 -8.83
C ILE A 35 -9.81 2.37 -9.06
N MET A 36 -10.27 2.36 -10.32
CA MET A 36 -11.65 2.02 -10.69
C MET A 36 -11.98 0.53 -10.62
N HIS A 37 -10.97 -0.33 -10.77
CA HIS A 37 -11.08 -1.78 -10.71
C HIS A 37 -10.57 -2.32 -9.36
N ASP A 38 -10.52 -3.65 -9.25
CA ASP A 38 -9.95 -4.34 -8.11
C ASP A 38 -8.55 -3.80 -7.80
N HIS A 39 -8.39 -3.28 -6.58
CA HIS A 39 -7.15 -2.63 -6.17
C HIS A 39 -6.71 -3.09 -4.78
N ALA A 40 -5.41 -3.05 -4.58
CA ALA A 40 -4.76 -3.31 -3.31
C ALA A 40 -4.00 -2.05 -2.85
N THR A 41 -4.06 -1.78 -1.55
CA THR A 41 -3.23 -0.76 -0.92
C THR A 41 -2.13 -1.44 -0.12
N ILE A 42 -0.87 -1.17 -0.44
CA ILE A 42 0.29 -1.85 0.15
C ILE A 42 1.28 -0.80 0.67
N SER A 43 1.67 -0.90 1.94
CA SER A 43 2.78 -0.10 2.48
C SER A 43 4.12 -0.74 2.13
N LEU A 44 5.10 0.06 1.70
CA LEU A 44 6.49 -0.35 1.51
C LEU A 44 7.35 -0.13 2.76
N SER A 45 6.72 0.07 3.92
CA SER A 45 7.40 0.21 5.21
C SER A 45 7.69 -1.17 5.81
N ASP A 46 8.96 -1.51 5.91
CA ASP A 46 9.48 -2.74 6.51
C ASP A 46 9.76 -2.63 8.03
N LEU A 47 9.48 -1.47 8.65
CA LEU A 47 9.77 -1.23 10.07
C LEU A 47 9.20 -2.29 11.03
N LEU A 48 7.96 -2.73 10.78
CA LEU A 48 7.23 -3.70 11.61
C LEU A 48 6.68 -4.86 10.77
N THR A 49 7.12 -4.99 9.52
CA THR A 49 6.60 -5.99 8.59
C THR A 49 7.76 -6.49 7.75
N ASP A 50 8.01 -7.79 7.79
CA ASP A 50 9.10 -8.39 7.05
C ASP A 50 8.99 -8.06 5.55
N TRP A 51 10.12 -7.65 4.98
CA TRP A 51 10.18 -7.31 3.56
C TRP A 51 9.76 -8.48 2.66
N GLU A 52 10.06 -9.72 3.06
CA GLU A 52 9.61 -10.93 2.36
C GLU A 52 8.08 -11.02 2.28
N LEU A 53 7.37 -10.63 3.35
CA LEU A 53 5.91 -10.61 3.35
C LEU A 53 5.37 -9.49 2.45
N ILE A 54 6.01 -8.32 2.44
CA ILE A 54 5.61 -7.20 1.57
C ILE A 54 5.80 -7.59 0.10
N THR A 55 6.95 -8.13 -0.26
CA THR A 55 7.25 -8.58 -1.63
C THR A 55 6.32 -9.70 -2.08
N LYS A 56 5.99 -10.65 -1.20
CA LYS A 56 4.94 -11.67 -1.46
C LYS A 56 3.58 -11.04 -1.76
N ARG A 57 3.16 -10.01 -1.01
CA ARG A 57 1.89 -9.30 -1.27
C ARG A 57 1.89 -8.61 -2.63
N ILE A 58 3.00 -7.96 -3.00
CA ILE A 58 3.16 -7.29 -4.30
C ILE A 58 3.09 -8.31 -5.43
N ASP A 59 3.80 -9.43 -5.30
CA ASP A 59 3.84 -10.48 -6.32
C ASP A 59 2.44 -11.08 -6.53
N LEU A 60 1.73 -11.44 -5.45
CA LEU A 60 0.38 -12.00 -5.54
C LEU A 60 -0.65 -11.00 -6.08
N ALA A 61 -0.58 -9.73 -5.65
CA ALA A 61 -1.45 -8.68 -6.20
C ALA A 61 -1.18 -8.47 -7.70
N SER A 62 0.08 -8.57 -8.13
CA SER A 62 0.46 -8.46 -9.53
C SER A 62 0.00 -9.66 -10.35
N GLN A 63 0.09 -10.88 -9.81
CA GLN A 63 -0.46 -12.11 -10.43
C GLN A 63 -1.98 -12.03 -10.60
N GLY A 64 -2.68 -11.45 -9.62
CA GLY A 64 -4.13 -11.24 -9.68
C GLY A 64 -4.57 -10.03 -10.51
N ASP A 65 -3.65 -9.37 -11.22
CA ASP A 65 -3.88 -8.16 -12.01
C ASP A 65 -4.54 -6.98 -11.27
N PHE A 66 -4.28 -6.86 -9.96
CA PHE A 66 -4.78 -5.72 -9.19
C PHE A 66 -4.09 -4.42 -9.59
N VAL A 67 -4.81 -3.31 -9.46
CA VAL A 67 -4.20 -1.98 -9.34
C VAL A 67 -3.54 -1.89 -7.96
N ILE A 68 -2.31 -1.35 -7.87
CA ILE A 68 -1.59 -1.26 -6.59
C ILE A 68 -1.34 0.20 -6.23
N SER A 69 -1.85 0.63 -5.08
CA SER A 69 -1.53 1.92 -4.45
C SER A 69 -0.46 1.72 -3.38
N TYR A 70 0.73 2.32 -3.58
CA TYR A 70 1.81 2.24 -2.62
C TYR A 70 1.78 3.34 -1.56
N TYR A 71 1.82 2.94 -0.29
CA TYR A 71 2.01 3.84 0.84
C TYR A 71 3.44 3.75 1.34
N ASN A 72 3.93 4.88 1.90
CA ASN A 72 5.29 4.99 2.42
C ASN A 72 6.38 4.51 1.42
N PRO A 73 6.33 4.94 0.14
CA PRO A 73 7.16 4.35 -0.91
C PRO A 73 8.66 4.64 -0.77
N LYS A 74 9.01 5.70 -0.03
CA LYS A 74 10.39 6.14 0.17
C LYS A 74 10.55 6.86 1.50
N SER A 75 11.73 6.75 2.09
CA SER A 75 12.21 7.61 3.20
C SER A 75 13.72 7.79 3.09
N PHE A 76 14.35 8.43 4.08
CA PHE A 76 15.81 8.50 4.15
C PHE A 76 16.47 7.12 4.23
N SER A 77 15.89 6.21 5.03
CA SER A 77 16.37 4.83 5.16
C SER A 77 15.85 3.87 4.08
N ARG A 78 14.69 4.17 3.45
CA ARG A 78 14.05 3.33 2.44
C ARG A 78 14.29 3.90 1.05
N THR A 79 15.33 3.43 0.39
CA THR A 79 15.79 3.95 -0.91
C THR A 79 15.61 2.97 -2.06
N THR A 80 15.50 1.66 -1.79
CA THR A 80 15.44 0.61 -2.83
C THR A 80 14.07 -0.05 -2.98
N GLN A 81 13.21 0.00 -1.95
CA GLN A 81 11.95 -0.75 -1.88
C GLN A 81 11.03 -0.48 -3.07
N ILE A 82 10.90 0.77 -3.53
CA ILE A 82 10.07 1.10 -4.69
C ILE A 82 10.64 0.54 -6.01
N ILE A 83 11.96 0.44 -6.12
CA ILE A 83 12.63 -0.15 -7.29
C ILE A 83 12.40 -1.67 -7.28
N GLU A 84 12.60 -2.32 -6.14
CA GLU A 84 12.35 -3.75 -5.98
C GLU A 84 10.89 -4.12 -6.21
N ALA A 85 9.95 -3.31 -5.68
CA ALA A 85 8.52 -3.46 -5.93
C ALA A 85 8.20 -3.42 -7.44
N ARG A 86 8.78 -2.46 -8.18
CA ARG A 86 8.66 -2.39 -9.64
C ARG A 86 9.18 -3.66 -10.31
N GLU A 87 10.38 -4.13 -9.94
CA GLU A 87 10.96 -5.34 -10.53
C GLU A 87 10.10 -6.59 -10.28
N ILE A 88 9.43 -6.67 -9.14
CA ILE A 88 8.46 -7.74 -8.86
C ILE A 88 7.22 -7.59 -9.76
N MET A 89 6.64 -6.40 -9.84
CA MET A 89 5.46 -6.15 -10.69
C MET A 89 5.74 -6.49 -12.16
N LEU A 90 6.93 -6.15 -12.67
CA LEU A 90 7.36 -6.40 -14.06
C LEU A 90 7.47 -7.89 -14.42
N ARG A 91 7.42 -8.81 -13.45
CA ARG A 91 7.31 -10.25 -13.71
C ARG A 91 5.96 -10.66 -14.28
N HIS A 92 4.91 -9.87 -13.98
CA HIS A 92 3.52 -10.18 -14.32
C HIS A 92 2.85 -9.08 -15.18
N LYS A 93 3.32 -7.83 -15.07
CA LYS A 93 2.75 -6.65 -15.74
C LYS A 93 3.66 -6.11 -16.83
N SER A 94 3.06 -5.48 -17.85
CA SER A 94 3.79 -4.86 -18.96
C SER A 94 4.71 -3.73 -18.50
N LYS A 95 5.83 -3.51 -19.20
CA LYS A 95 6.68 -2.33 -19.01
C LYS A 95 5.98 -1.01 -19.36
N ASP A 96 4.92 -1.10 -20.17
CA ASP A 96 4.10 0.04 -20.59
C ASP A 96 2.93 0.30 -19.63
N THR A 97 2.84 -0.44 -18.51
CA THR A 97 1.78 -0.24 -17.51
C THR A 97 1.84 1.20 -16.97
N PRO A 98 0.75 1.97 -17.04
CA PRO A 98 0.72 3.34 -16.52
C PRO A 98 1.00 3.38 -15.01
N VAL A 99 1.81 4.36 -14.59
CA VAL A 99 2.12 4.67 -13.20
C VAL A 99 2.12 6.19 -12.99
N ALA A 100 1.88 6.64 -11.76
CA ALA A 100 1.89 8.04 -11.37
C ALA A 100 2.52 8.23 -9.98
#